data_AF-A0A078FS31-F1
#
_entry.id   AF-A0A078FS31-F1
#
_cell.length_a   1.000
_cell.length_b   1.000
_cell.length_c   1.000
_cell.angle_alpha   90.00
_cell.angle_beta   90.00
_cell.angle_gamma   90.00
#
_symmetry.space_group_name_H-M   'P 1'
#
loop_
_entity.id
_entity.type
_entity.pdbx_description
1 polymer ?
#
loop_
_entity_poly.entity_id
_entity_poly.type
_entity_poly.pdbx_seq_one_letter_code
_entity_poly.pdbx_strand_id
1 'polypeptide(L)'
;MNMHGLKSKVTNQVRDLAAEAGGKGSAKKDLNTQRSLFKDLVEFLENGVAPETSTKVGGDSLQTSTWYQMIQLNFLKHFLGGGFIKHMQENEFLHDVFSFTPKKIGGHSTMSSEEKRLFKSPNSALNKARTLFLNKQRMLAKNLNDGHYAAMVENE
;
A
#
# COMPACT_ATOMS: atom_id res chain seq x y z
N MET A 1 -30.88 -7.28 -19.83
CA MET A 1 -29.91 -7.24 -18.71
C MET A 1 -29.70 -5.78 -18.35
N ASN A 2 -30.04 -5.34 -17.13
CA ASN A 2 -29.88 -3.93 -16.72
C ASN A 2 -28.44 -3.66 -16.27
N MET A 3 -27.94 -2.43 -16.46
CA MET A 3 -26.58 -2.04 -16.07
C MET A 3 -26.29 -2.32 -14.59
N HIS A 4 -27.29 -2.13 -13.73
CA HIS A 4 -27.22 -2.41 -12.30
C HIS A 4 -26.99 -3.90 -12.00
N GLY A 5 -27.71 -4.80 -12.67
CA GLY A 5 -27.55 -6.25 -12.51
C GLY A 5 -26.20 -6.74 -13.01
N LEU A 6 -25.66 -6.13 -14.08
CA LEU A 6 -24.31 -6.43 -14.55
C LEU A 6 -23.26 -5.97 -13.53
N LYS A 7 -23.37 -4.74 -13.01
CA LYS A 7 -22.48 -4.22 -11.95
C LYS A 7 -22.47 -5.16 -10.74
N SER A 8 -23.65 -5.52 -10.24
CA SER A 8 -23.77 -6.43 -9.09
C SER A 8 -23.13 -7.79 -9.34
N LYS A 9 -23.33 -8.38 -10.53
CA LYS A 9 -22.72 -9.66 -10.90
C LYS A 9 -21.19 -9.57 -10.91
N VAL A 10 -20.63 -8.52 -11.50
CA VAL A 10 -19.17 -8.30 -11.52
C VAL A 10 -18.62 -8.09 -10.11
N THR A 11 -19.25 -7.23 -9.31
CA THR A 11 -18.81 -6.98 -7.92
C THR A 11 -18.78 -8.26 -7.09
N ASN A 12 -19.79 -9.12 -7.23
CA ASN A 12 -19.81 -10.41 -6.51
C ASN A 12 -18.65 -11.32 -6.93
N GLN A 13 -18.37 -11.45 -8.24
CA GLN A 13 -17.24 -12.23 -8.73
C GLN A 13 -15.88 -11.70 -8.22
N VAL A 14 -15.71 -10.38 -8.20
CA VAL A 14 -14.50 -9.73 -7.67
C VAL A 14 -14.38 -10.01 -6.16
N ARG A 15 -15.49 -10.02 -5.41
CA ARG A 15 -15.50 -10.36 -3.98
C ARG A 15 -15.08 -11.80 -3.73
N ASP A 16 -15.57 -12.75 -4.53
CA ASP A 16 -15.19 -14.15 -4.42
C ASP A 16 -13.68 -14.33 -4.65
N LEU A 17 -13.11 -13.65 -5.66
CA LEU A 17 -11.67 -13.66 -5.95
C LEU A 17 -10.83 -12.97 -4.86
N ALA A 18 -11.39 -11.97 -4.17
CA ALA A 18 -10.75 -11.33 -3.03
C ALA A 18 -10.64 -12.27 -1.81
N ALA A 19 -11.63 -13.16 -1.63
CA ALA A 19 -11.66 -14.17 -0.58
C ALA A 19 -10.79 -15.40 -0.94
N GLU A 20 -10.93 -15.91 -2.15
CA GLU A 20 -10.24 -17.09 -2.68
C GLU A 20 -9.48 -16.76 -3.98
N ALA A 21 -8.25 -16.22 -3.87
CA ALA A 21 -7.37 -16.17 -5.04
C ALA A 21 -7.18 -17.56 -5.65
N GLY A 22 -7.37 -17.64 -6.97
CA GLY A 22 -7.65 -18.86 -7.70
C GLY A 22 -6.52 -19.89 -7.74
N GLY A 23 -6.98 -21.16 -7.78
CA GLY A 23 -6.34 -22.24 -8.53
C GLY A 23 -5.11 -22.92 -7.93
N LYS A 24 -5.15 -24.26 -7.85
CA LYS A 24 -3.96 -25.11 -7.68
C LYS A 24 -2.91 -24.73 -8.73
N GLY A 25 -1.70 -24.35 -8.30
CA GLY A 25 -0.55 -24.12 -9.18
C GLY A 25 0.05 -22.71 -9.16
N SER A 26 -0.63 -21.70 -8.58
CA SER A 26 -0.04 -20.37 -8.42
C SER A 26 0.89 -20.28 -7.20
N ALA A 27 1.98 -19.53 -7.33
CA ALA A 27 2.88 -19.30 -6.20
C ALA A 27 2.18 -18.50 -5.10
N LYS A 28 2.45 -18.84 -3.83
CA LYS A 28 1.79 -18.22 -2.65
C LYS A 28 1.92 -16.69 -2.61
N LYS A 29 3.05 -16.14 -3.07
CA LYS A 29 3.28 -14.69 -3.15
C LYS A 29 2.34 -14.03 -4.18
N ASP A 30 2.13 -14.69 -5.30
CA ASP A 30 1.28 -14.18 -6.38
C ASP A 30 -0.19 -14.22 -5.95
N LEU A 31 -0.59 -15.27 -5.22
CA LEU A 31 -1.93 -15.36 -4.61
C LEU A 31 -2.20 -14.21 -3.64
N ASN A 32 -1.25 -13.88 -2.76
CA ASN A 32 -1.41 -12.75 -1.84
C ASN A 32 -1.53 -11.41 -2.58
N THR A 33 -0.74 -11.22 -3.62
CA THR A 33 -0.78 -10.01 -4.44
C THR A 33 -2.12 -9.89 -5.17
N GLN A 34 -2.61 -10.98 -5.77
CA GLN A 34 -3.93 -11.05 -6.39
C GLN A 34 -5.05 -10.74 -5.41
N ARG A 35 -5.06 -11.35 -4.22
CA ARG A 35 -6.08 -11.06 -3.18
C ARG A 35 -6.09 -9.59 -2.81
N SER A 36 -4.93 -8.97 -2.64
CA SER A 36 -4.83 -7.53 -2.34
C SER A 36 -5.46 -6.70 -3.45
N LEU A 37 -5.11 -6.97 -4.71
CA LEU A 37 -5.66 -6.26 -5.86
C LEU A 37 -7.18 -6.41 -5.98
N PHE A 38 -7.70 -7.62 -5.75
CA PHE A 38 -9.15 -7.83 -5.78
C PHE A 38 -9.87 -7.12 -4.63
N LYS A 39 -9.27 -7.02 -3.43
CA LYS A 39 -9.83 -6.20 -2.35
C LYS A 39 -9.91 -4.72 -2.73
N ASP A 40 -8.84 -4.18 -3.32
CA ASP A 40 -8.82 -2.80 -3.78
C ASP A 40 -9.88 -2.55 -4.88
N LEU A 41 -10.13 -3.54 -5.74
CA LEU A 41 -11.18 -3.49 -6.76
C LEU A 41 -12.59 -3.56 -6.17
N VAL A 42 -12.83 -4.39 -5.14
CA VAL A 42 -14.13 -4.42 -4.44
C VAL A 42 -14.42 -3.04 -3.86
N GLU A 43 -13.46 -2.48 -3.11
CA GLU A 43 -13.58 -1.16 -2.49
C GLU A 43 -13.87 -0.08 -3.54
N PHE A 44 -13.19 -0.13 -4.69
CA PHE A 44 -13.44 0.81 -5.78
C PHE A 44 -14.83 0.64 -6.41
N LEU A 45 -15.28 -0.59 -6.66
CA LEU A 45 -16.59 -0.84 -7.29
C LEU A 45 -17.77 -0.48 -6.38
N GLU A 46 -17.59 -0.62 -5.06
CA GLU A 46 -18.61 -0.35 -4.04
C GLU A 46 -18.61 1.13 -3.63
N ASN A 47 -17.44 1.67 -3.28
CA ASN A 47 -17.31 2.98 -2.63
C ASN A 47 -16.64 4.04 -3.52
N GLY A 48 -16.16 3.67 -4.71
CA GLY A 48 -15.48 4.59 -5.63
C GLY A 48 -14.06 4.98 -5.19
N VAL A 49 -13.53 4.33 -4.14
CA VAL A 49 -12.22 4.65 -3.57
C VAL A 49 -11.14 3.83 -4.28
N ALA A 50 -10.20 4.52 -4.93
CA ALA A 50 -9.01 3.90 -5.48
C ALA A 50 -7.93 3.79 -4.38
N PRO A 51 -7.04 2.78 -4.44
CA PRO A 51 -5.94 2.68 -3.50
C PRO A 51 -5.00 3.89 -3.64
N GLU A 52 -4.23 4.17 -2.58
CA GLU A 52 -3.10 5.11 -2.64
C GLU A 52 -1.81 4.29 -2.67
N THR A 53 -0.93 4.55 -3.66
CA THR A 53 0.37 3.87 -3.74
C THR A 53 1.54 4.85 -3.82
N SER A 54 2.64 4.45 -3.19
CA SER A 54 3.91 5.19 -3.18
C SER A 54 4.98 4.43 -3.94
N THR A 55 5.52 5.02 -5.01
CA THR A 55 6.63 4.46 -5.79
C THR A 55 7.88 5.31 -5.61
N LYS A 56 8.99 4.69 -5.21
CA LYS A 56 10.27 5.41 -5.09
C LYS A 56 10.85 5.74 -6.46
N VAL A 57 11.19 7.00 -6.65
CA VAL A 57 11.78 7.55 -7.87
C VAL A 57 12.89 8.52 -7.47
N GLY A 58 14.13 8.20 -7.84
CA GLY A 58 15.23 9.18 -7.74
C GLY A 58 15.51 9.73 -6.34
N GLY A 59 15.21 8.98 -5.27
CA GLY A 59 15.39 9.42 -3.89
C GLY A 59 14.17 10.10 -3.26
N ASP A 60 13.10 10.30 -4.03
CA ASP A 60 11.79 10.72 -3.53
C ASP A 60 10.71 9.64 -3.78
N SER A 61 9.51 9.87 -3.27
CA SER A 61 8.35 8.99 -3.45
C SER A 61 7.28 9.69 -4.28
N LEU A 62 6.98 9.14 -5.46
CA LEU A 62 5.82 9.51 -6.25
C LEU A 62 4.57 8.84 -5.66
N GLN A 63 3.56 9.65 -5.34
CA GLN A 63 2.25 9.16 -4.90
C GLN A 63 1.28 9.07 -6.08
N THR A 64 0.43 8.06 -6.06
CA THR A 64 -0.70 7.92 -6.99
C THR A 64 -1.95 7.58 -6.20
N SER A 65 -3.06 8.25 -6.52
CA SER A 65 -4.33 8.13 -5.78
C SER A 65 -5.49 7.68 -6.66
N THR A 66 -5.22 7.39 -7.94
CA THR A 66 -6.23 6.94 -8.90
C THR A 66 -5.72 5.76 -9.72
N TRP A 67 -6.64 4.90 -10.16
CA TRP A 67 -6.31 3.77 -11.05
C TRP A 67 -5.67 4.21 -12.35
N TYR A 68 -6.13 5.32 -12.93
CA TYR A 68 -5.55 5.87 -14.16
C TYR A 68 -4.07 6.26 -13.97
N GLN A 69 -3.74 7.00 -12.90
CA GLN A 69 -2.34 7.34 -12.60
C GLN A 69 -1.48 6.09 -12.41
N MET A 70 -2.00 5.07 -11.70
CA MET A 70 -1.28 3.81 -11.51
C MET A 70 -1.04 3.08 -12.82
N ILE A 71 -2.04 3.01 -13.70
CA ILE A 71 -1.93 2.38 -15.02
C ILE A 71 -0.91 3.13 -15.89
N GLN A 72 -0.97 4.46 -15.94
CA GLN A 72 -0.01 5.27 -16.69
C GLN A 72 1.41 5.12 -16.17
N LEU A 73 1.59 5.20 -14.86
CA LEU A 73 2.88 5.02 -14.21
C LEU A 73 3.46 3.63 -14.52
N ASN A 74 2.62 2.60 -14.42
CA ASN A 74 3.02 1.24 -14.70
C ASN A 74 3.41 1.05 -16.19
N PHE A 75 2.64 1.63 -17.11
CA PHE A 75 2.96 1.64 -18.53
C PHE A 75 4.32 2.32 -18.79
N LEU A 76 4.53 3.53 -18.29
CA LEU A 76 5.77 4.28 -18.49
C LEU A 76 6.98 3.58 -17.86
N LYS A 77 6.80 2.96 -16.69
CA LYS A 77 7.83 2.18 -16.03
C LYS A 77 8.30 1.01 -16.90
N HIS A 78 7.38 0.31 -17.54
CA HIS A 78 7.73 -0.80 -18.46
C HIS A 78 8.27 -0.29 -19.79
N PHE A 79 7.65 0.75 -20.36
CA PHE A 79 8.03 1.32 -21.64
C PHE A 79 9.44 1.92 -21.63
N LEU A 80 9.77 2.70 -20.59
CA LEU A 80 11.08 3.33 -20.43
C LEU A 80 12.12 2.39 -19.83
N GLY A 81 11.69 1.30 -19.19
CA GLY A 81 12.56 0.30 -18.57
C GLY A 81 13.61 0.92 -17.66
N GLY A 82 14.89 0.63 -17.93
CA GLY A 82 16.02 1.18 -17.17
C GLY A 82 16.13 2.71 -17.21
N GLY A 83 15.57 3.37 -18.24
CA GLY A 83 15.54 4.82 -18.37
C GLY A 83 14.46 5.52 -17.54
N PHE A 84 13.53 4.76 -16.94
CA PHE A 84 12.37 5.31 -16.22
C PHE A 84 12.78 6.33 -15.14
N ILE A 85 13.76 5.99 -14.29
CA ILE A 85 14.18 6.86 -13.19
C ILE A 85 14.76 8.17 -13.72
N LYS A 86 15.62 8.10 -14.76
CA LYS A 86 16.25 9.28 -15.37
C LYS A 86 15.19 10.21 -15.96
N HIS A 87 14.25 9.68 -16.72
CA HIS A 87 13.16 10.48 -17.29
C HIS A 87 12.30 11.11 -16.20
N MET A 88 11.94 10.39 -15.14
CA MET A 88 11.18 11.00 -14.04
C MET A 88 11.96 12.07 -13.27
N GLN A 89 13.29 12.13 -13.38
CA GLN A 89 14.10 13.17 -12.74
C GLN A 89 14.35 14.38 -13.64
N GLU A 90 14.43 14.17 -14.96
CA GLU A 90 14.89 15.20 -15.91
C GLU A 90 13.78 15.70 -16.85
N ASN A 91 12.67 14.99 -16.98
CA ASN A 91 11.62 15.32 -17.95
C ASN A 91 10.48 16.14 -17.32
N GLU A 92 10.45 17.44 -17.61
CA GLU A 92 9.40 18.36 -17.15
C GLU A 92 7.99 17.91 -17.54
N PHE A 93 7.80 17.30 -18.72
CA PHE A 93 6.49 16.78 -19.11
C PHE A 93 5.99 15.69 -18.16
N LEU A 94 6.88 14.80 -17.69
CA LEU A 94 6.50 13.77 -16.72
C LEU A 94 6.28 14.36 -15.34
N HIS A 95 6.95 15.45 -15.00
CA HIS A 95 6.69 16.20 -13.77
C HIS A 95 5.28 16.78 -13.78
N ASP A 96 4.85 17.36 -14.89
CA ASP A 96 3.50 17.90 -15.06
C ASP A 96 2.43 16.79 -15.06
N VAL A 97 2.65 15.70 -15.81
CA VAL A 97 1.70 14.58 -15.88
C VAL A 97 1.43 13.95 -14.50
N PHE A 98 2.45 13.86 -13.66
CA PHE A 98 2.34 13.24 -12.34
C PHE A 98 2.29 14.25 -11.18
N SER A 99 2.28 15.55 -11.46
CA SER A 99 2.47 16.61 -10.46
C SER A 99 3.64 16.31 -9.51
N PHE A 100 4.76 15.84 -10.08
CA PHE A 100 5.90 15.31 -9.36
C PHE A 100 7.12 16.22 -9.52
N THR A 101 7.61 16.77 -8.42
CA THR A 101 8.84 17.56 -8.41
C THR A 101 9.99 16.70 -7.88
N PRO A 102 10.89 16.21 -8.73
CA PRO A 102 12.02 15.42 -8.27
C PRO A 102 12.96 16.26 -7.41
N LYS A 103 13.50 15.65 -6.35
CA LYS A 103 14.63 16.24 -5.65
C LYS A 103 15.84 16.30 -6.59
N LYS A 104 16.43 17.49 -6.72
CA LYS A 104 17.65 17.69 -7.52
C LYS A 104 18.74 16.72 -7.07
N ILE A 105 19.26 15.94 -8.01
CA ILE A 105 20.40 15.03 -7.78
C ILE A 105 21.58 15.91 -7.34
N GLY A 106 22.03 15.74 -6.09
CA GLY A 106 23.06 16.58 -5.46
C GLY A 106 22.56 17.41 -4.27
N GLY A 107 21.23 17.61 -4.15
CA GLY A 107 20.60 18.11 -2.93
C GLY A 107 20.42 16.97 -1.95
N HIS A 108 21.47 16.61 -1.22
CA HIS A 108 21.30 15.82 -0.01
C HIS A 108 20.37 16.61 0.93
N SER A 109 19.07 16.33 0.92
CA SER A 109 18.24 16.45 2.12
C SER A 109 18.65 15.32 3.06
N THR A 110 19.94 15.23 3.39
CA THR A 110 20.41 14.44 4.51
C THR A 110 19.86 15.17 5.71
N MET A 111 18.88 14.54 6.36
CA MET A 111 18.47 14.93 7.69
C MET A 111 19.71 15.32 8.50
N SER A 112 19.67 16.47 9.16
CA SER A 112 20.75 16.92 10.04
C SER A 112 21.12 15.79 11.01
N SER A 113 22.35 15.80 11.52
CA SER A 113 22.76 14.82 12.52
C SER A 113 21.79 14.77 13.72
N GLU A 114 21.16 15.89 14.07
CA GLU A 114 20.16 16.01 15.13
C GLU A 114 18.84 15.38 14.72
N GLU A 115 18.37 15.64 13.50
CA GLU A 115 17.17 15.02 12.94
C GLU A 115 17.34 13.49 12.81
N LYS A 116 18.52 13.01 12.42
CA LYS A 116 18.86 11.57 12.43
C LYS A 116 18.81 11.01 13.85
N ARG A 117 19.32 11.73 14.85
CA ARG A 117 19.22 11.30 16.26
C ARG A 117 17.78 11.27 16.74
N LEU A 118 16.98 12.25 16.36
CA LEU A 118 15.60 12.41 16.83
C LEU A 118 14.61 11.45 16.16
N PHE A 119 14.80 11.09 14.88
CA PHE A 119 13.84 10.30 14.11
C PHE A 119 14.35 8.94 13.66
N LYS A 120 15.67 8.74 13.54
CA LYS A 120 16.26 7.50 12.99
C LYS A 120 17.03 6.67 14.02
N SER A 121 17.40 7.25 15.17
CA SER A 121 18.12 6.48 16.20
C SER A 121 17.22 5.44 16.87
N PRO A 122 17.78 4.31 17.34
CA PRO A 122 17.01 3.30 18.09
C PRO A 122 16.30 3.86 19.34
N ASN A 123 16.87 4.91 19.94
CA ASN A 123 16.34 5.59 21.13
C ASN A 123 15.51 6.85 20.82
N SER A 124 15.18 7.10 19.55
CA SER A 124 14.37 8.24 19.11
C SER A 124 13.02 8.29 19.82
N ALA A 125 12.49 9.51 19.99
CA ALA A 125 11.14 9.72 20.51
C ALA A 125 10.08 8.97 19.68
N LEU A 126 10.25 8.97 18.36
CA LEU A 126 9.38 8.25 17.42
C LEU A 126 9.41 6.74 17.65
N ASN A 127 10.59 6.13 17.80
CA ASN A 127 10.70 4.68 18.01
C ASN A 127 10.19 4.27 19.41
N LYS A 128 10.39 5.11 20.43
CA LYS A 128 9.80 4.92 21.77
C LYS A 128 8.28 4.97 21.72
N ALA A 129 7.69 6.00 21.10
CA ALA A 129 6.25 6.14 20.94
C ALA A 129 5.64 4.94 20.19
N ARG A 130 6.29 4.51 19.09
CA ARG A 130 5.88 3.32 18.33
C ARG A 130 5.91 2.05 19.19
N THR A 131 6.98 1.86 19.97
CA THR A 131 7.12 0.69 20.85
C THR A 131 6.03 0.66 21.92
N LEU A 132 5.76 1.80 22.57
CA LEU A 132 4.70 1.91 23.58
C LEU A 132 3.32 1.60 22.99
N PHE A 133 3.02 2.15 21.82
CA PHE A 133 1.76 1.90 21.12
C PHE A 133 1.59 0.41 20.76
N LEU A 134 2.63 -0.22 20.19
CA LEU A 134 2.61 -1.64 19.85
C LEU A 134 2.49 -2.54 21.09
N ASN A 135 3.17 -2.20 22.19
CA ASN A 135 3.03 -2.93 23.44
C ASN A 135 1.60 -2.85 24.01
N LYS A 136 0.95 -1.68 23.92
CA LYS A 136 -0.45 -1.52 24.30
C LYS A 136 -1.37 -2.41 23.44
N GLN A 137 -1.17 -2.43 22.12
CA GLN A 137 -1.94 -3.32 21.23
C GLN A 137 -1.73 -4.80 21.58
N ARG A 138 -0.50 -5.23 21.84
CA ARG A 138 -0.18 -6.62 22.23
C ARG A 138 -0.85 -7.01 23.54
N MET A 139 -0.86 -6.12 24.54
CA MET A 139 -1.56 -6.39 25.81
C MET A 139 -3.07 -6.53 25.59
N LEU A 140 -3.68 -5.65 24.80
CA LEU A 140 -5.10 -5.73 24.47
C LEU A 140 -5.44 -7.04 23.76
N ALA A 141 -4.64 -7.44 22.77
CA ALA A 141 -4.81 -8.72 22.08
C ALA A 141 -4.64 -9.93 23.02
N LYS A 142 -3.68 -9.87 23.95
CA LYS A 142 -3.49 -10.92 24.96
C LYS A 142 -4.69 -11.01 25.91
N ASN A 143 -5.19 -9.89 26.43
CA ASN A 143 -6.37 -9.87 27.29
C ASN A 143 -7.63 -10.38 26.57
N LEU A 144 -7.77 -10.09 25.27
CA LEU A 144 -8.86 -10.63 24.45
C LEU A 144 -8.77 -12.15 24.34
N ASN A 145 -7.56 -12.67 24.10
CA ASN A 145 -7.32 -14.11 24.03
C ASN A 145 -7.52 -14.78 25.39
N ASP A 146 -6.98 -14.22 26.48
CA ASP A 146 -7.12 -14.75 27.83
C ASP A 146 -8.60 -14.82 28.26
N GLY A 147 -9.41 -13.81 27.91
CA GLY A 147 -10.86 -13.82 28.12
C GLY A 147 -11.61 -14.84 27.24
N HIS A 148 -11.13 -15.07 26.00
CA HIS A 148 -11.68 -16.08 25.09
C HIS A 148 -11.39 -17.52 25.56
N TYR A 149 -10.28 -17.75 26.28
CA TYR A 149 -9.98 -19.03 26.91
C TYR A 149 -10.70 -19.22 28.26
N ALA A 150 -10.90 -18.15 29.05
CA ALA A 150 -11.62 -18.23 30.33
C ALA A 150 -13.13 -18.56 30.14
N ALA A 151 -13.79 -17.96 29.15
CA ALA A 151 -15.22 -18.23 28.87
C ALA A 151 -15.52 -19.65 28.36
N MET A 152 -14.50 -20.35 27.85
CA MET A 152 -14.59 -21.74 27.39
C MET A 152 -14.38 -22.75 28.54
N VAL A 153 -13.89 -22.31 29.71
CA VAL A 153 -13.65 -23.16 30.89
C VAL A 153 -14.84 -23.14 31.88
N GLU A 154 -15.69 -22.11 31.85
CA GLU A 154 -16.89 -22.01 32.70
C GLU A 154 -18.14 -22.70 32.13
N ASN A 155 -18.03 -23.39 30.98
CA ASN A 155 -19.12 -24.17 30.36
C ASN A 155 -18.77 -25.67 30.23
N GLU A 156 -18.26 -26.26 31.32
CA GLU A 156 -18.30 -27.71 31.59
C GLU A 156 -18.96 -27.93 32.96
#